data_AF-A0A7R9VDM3-F1
#
_entry.id   AF-A0A7R9VDM3-F1
#
_cell.length_a   1.000
_cell.length_b   1.000
_cell.length_c   1.000
_cell.angle_alpha   90.00
_cell.angle_beta   90.00
_cell.angle_gamma   90.00
#
_symmetry.space_group_name_H-M   'P 1'
#
loop_
_entity.id
_entity.type
_entity.pdbx_description
1 polymer ?
#
loop_
_entity_poly.entity_id
_entity_poly.type
_entity_poly.pdbx_seq_one_letter_code
_entity_poly.pdbx_strand_id
1 'polypeptide(L)'
;TDLHKRGQFALFAIDEAHCLSTWGHDFRPAYRKLHWVRASMPSVPCMACTATATPKVIKDIRENLNMTDAPCHMSTFNRANISYEVRYKANIDASNPRGAIGDLIDVVRQQHTNAKRRREKCSGIIYVHKRDDTQMLAQRISREAGVRAAPYHGGLKDAQRSDVQKKWTEGLVDVAVATVAFGMG
;
A
#
# COMPACT_ATOMS: atom_id res chain seq x y z
N THR A 1 -25.80 4.14 23.85
CA THR A 1 -26.88 5.13 23.74
C THR A 1 -26.71 6.28 24.72
N ASP A 2 -26.18 6.06 25.93
CA ASP A 2 -25.94 7.14 26.91
C ASP A 2 -25.02 8.27 26.39
N LEU A 3 -23.89 7.93 25.76
CA LEU A 3 -22.98 8.91 25.16
C LEU A 3 -23.65 9.79 24.08
N HIS A 4 -24.50 9.20 23.24
CA HIS A 4 -25.25 9.95 22.23
C HIS A 4 -26.31 10.86 22.86
N LYS A 5 -27.05 10.36 23.85
CA LYS A 5 -28.03 11.15 24.62
C LYS A 5 -27.40 12.34 25.33
N ARG A 6 -26.14 12.19 25.77
CA ARG A 6 -25.35 13.23 26.43
C ARG A 6 -24.63 14.16 25.45
N GLY A 7 -24.81 13.99 24.15
CA GLY A 7 -24.16 14.81 23.12
C GLY A 7 -22.64 14.63 23.04
N GLN A 8 -22.10 13.52 23.56
CA GLN A 8 -20.65 13.28 23.64
C GLN A 8 -20.10 12.48 22.46
N PHE A 9 -20.93 12.17 21.46
CA PHE A 9 -20.50 11.44 20.28
C PHE A 9 -20.15 12.43 19.16
N ALA A 10 -18.87 12.54 18.84
CA ALA A 10 -18.35 13.62 18.00
C ALA A 10 -18.50 13.38 16.48
N LEU A 11 -18.19 12.17 16.00
CA LEU A 11 -18.12 11.85 14.57
C LEU A 11 -18.11 10.34 14.36
N PHE A 12 -18.76 9.87 13.29
CA PHE A 12 -18.47 8.56 12.70
C PHE A 12 -17.45 8.71 11.57
N ALA A 13 -16.31 8.02 11.66
CA ALA A 13 -15.35 7.92 10.58
C ALA A 13 -15.42 6.50 10.00
N ILE A 14 -15.81 6.38 8.73
CA ILE A 14 -15.87 5.12 7.99
C ILE A 14 -14.70 5.11 7.01
N ASP A 15 -13.64 4.43 7.41
CA ASP A 15 -12.49 4.18 6.55
C ASP A 15 -12.80 3.06 5.54
N GLU A 16 -12.05 3.00 4.45
CA GLU A 16 -12.27 2.06 3.34
C GLU A 16 -13.72 2.00 2.86
N ALA A 17 -14.37 3.17 2.79
CA ALA A 17 -15.80 3.31 2.51
C ALA A 17 -16.23 2.70 1.17
N HIS A 18 -15.31 2.47 0.25
CA HIS A 18 -15.57 1.75 -0.99
C HIS A 18 -16.15 0.34 -0.76
N CYS A 19 -15.90 -0.28 0.41
CA CYS A 19 -16.47 -1.55 0.84
C CYS A 19 -18.02 -1.55 0.91
N LEU A 20 -18.66 -0.36 0.98
CA LEU A 20 -20.12 -0.21 0.93
C LEU A 20 -20.70 -0.54 -0.46
N SER A 21 -19.90 -0.39 -1.51
CA SER A 21 -20.30 -0.68 -2.88
C SER A 21 -19.91 -2.11 -3.26
N THR A 22 -20.79 -2.81 -3.97
CA THR A 22 -20.45 -4.09 -4.63
C THR A 22 -19.50 -3.94 -5.80
N TRP A 23 -19.28 -2.70 -6.25
CA TRP A 23 -18.30 -2.37 -7.28
C TRP A 23 -16.95 -1.95 -6.69
N GLY A 24 -16.83 -1.92 -5.36
CA GLY A 24 -15.55 -1.76 -4.69
C GLY A 24 -14.66 -2.98 -4.89
N HIS A 25 -13.34 -2.78 -4.90
CA HIS A 25 -12.37 -3.84 -5.11
C HIS A 25 -12.38 -4.91 -4.00
N ASP A 26 -12.77 -4.52 -2.77
CA ASP A 26 -12.91 -5.41 -1.62
C ASP A 26 -14.31 -5.29 -0.98
N PHE A 27 -15.34 -5.81 -1.65
CA PHE A 27 -16.69 -5.80 -1.09
C PHE A 27 -16.75 -6.58 0.24
N ARG A 28 -17.21 -5.91 1.31
CA ARG A 28 -17.42 -6.51 2.63
C ARG A 28 -18.89 -6.42 3.00
N PRO A 29 -19.66 -7.53 3.01
CA PRO A 29 -21.09 -7.52 3.34
C PRO A 29 -21.44 -6.84 4.67
N ALA A 30 -20.53 -6.85 5.65
CA ALA A 30 -20.70 -6.17 6.92
C ALA A 30 -20.85 -4.64 6.79
N TYR A 31 -20.18 -4.01 5.81
CA TYR A 31 -20.26 -2.56 5.60
C TYR A 31 -21.67 -2.11 5.22
N ARG A 32 -22.42 -2.91 4.46
CA ARG A 32 -23.81 -2.59 4.13
C ARG A 32 -24.71 -2.45 5.35
N LYS A 33 -24.35 -3.09 6.46
CA LYS A 33 -25.10 -2.95 7.71
C LYS A 33 -24.91 -1.57 8.34
N LEU A 34 -23.89 -0.79 7.97
CA LEU A 34 -23.60 0.52 8.57
C LEU A 34 -24.67 1.59 8.32
N HIS A 35 -25.67 1.34 7.48
CA HIS A 35 -26.82 2.22 7.31
C HIS A 35 -27.50 2.58 8.66
N TRP A 36 -27.49 1.65 9.63
CA TRP A 36 -28.14 1.85 10.94
C TRP A 36 -27.51 2.99 11.73
N VAL A 37 -26.21 3.27 11.52
CA VAL A 37 -25.44 4.28 12.25
C VAL A 37 -26.10 5.65 12.10
N ARG A 38 -26.42 6.01 10.86
CA ARG A 38 -27.05 7.30 10.52
C ARG A 38 -28.53 7.33 10.85
N ALA A 39 -29.22 6.19 10.70
CA ALA A 39 -30.62 6.06 11.10
C ALA A 39 -30.79 6.22 12.62
N SER A 40 -29.85 5.73 13.43
CA SER A 40 -29.94 5.74 14.89
C SER A 40 -29.44 7.04 15.52
N MET A 41 -28.50 7.73 14.86
CA MET A 41 -27.83 8.92 15.40
C MET A 41 -27.69 10.02 14.33
N PRO A 42 -28.80 10.56 13.80
CA PRO A 42 -28.77 11.49 12.66
C PRO A 42 -28.04 12.81 12.95
N SER A 43 -28.03 13.24 14.23
CA SER A 43 -27.37 14.46 14.69
C SER A 43 -25.85 14.37 14.72
N VAL A 44 -25.29 13.17 14.67
CA VAL A 44 -23.84 12.97 14.70
C VAL A 44 -23.27 13.08 13.28
N PRO A 45 -22.25 13.94 13.05
CA PRO A 45 -21.54 14.00 11.78
C PRO A 45 -20.99 12.64 11.33
N CYS A 46 -20.84 12.46 10.01
CA CYS A 46 -20.25 11.25 9.44
C CYS A 46 -19.29 11.62 8.31
N MET A 47 -18.13 10.96 8.30
CA MET A 47 -17.09 11.08 7.30
C MET A 47 -16.81 9.70 6.71
N ALA A 48 -16.74 9.62 5.39
CA ALA A 48 -16.40 8.40 4.66
C ALA A 48 -15.11 8.65 3.86
N CYS A 49 -14.10 7.83 4.11
CA CYS A 49 -12.77 7.95 3.51
C CYS A 49 -12.49 6.73 2.61
N THR A 50 -11.93 6.96 1.44
CA THR A 50 -11.43 5.90 0.55
C THR A 50 -10.42 6.47 -0.43
N ALA A 51 -9.41 5.69 -0.79
CA ALA A 51 -8.47 6.02 -1.86
C ALA A 51 -9.04 5.68 -3.26
N THR A 52 -9.95 4.71 -3.34
CA THR A 52 -10.53 4.23 -4.61
C THR A 52 -12.03 4.49 -4.63
N ALA A 53 -12.47 5.47 -5.44
CA ALA A 53 -13.87 5.87 -5.52
C ALA A 53 -14.23 6.28 -6.96
N THR A 54 -14.76 5.32 -7.73
CA THR A 54 -15.41 5.65 -9.00
C THR A 54 -16.70 6.43 -8.75
N PRO A 55 -17.26 7.15 -9.75
CA PRO A 55 -18.54 7.84 -9.59
C PRO A 55 -19.66 6.93 -9.07
N LYS A 56 -19.67 5.66 -9.46
CA LYS A 56 -20.62 4.65 -8.97
C LYS A 56 -20.40 4.32 -7.49
N VAL A 57 -19.14 4.12 -7.07
CA VAL A 57 -18.80 3.86 -5.67
C VAL A 57 -19.19 5.06 -4.79
N ILE A 58 -18.92 6.30 -5.23
CA ILE A 58 -19.32 7.52 -4.50
C ILE A 58 -20.84 7.56 -4.31
N LYS A 59 -21.60 7.26 -5.37
CA LYS A 59 -23.07 7.20 -5.31
C LYS A 59 -23.53 6.16 -4.29
N ASP A 60 -22.99 4.95 -4.35
CA ASP A 60 -23.35 3.87 -3.44
C ASP A 60 -23.01 4.21 -1.97
N ILE A 61 -21.86 4.84 -1.71
CA ILE A 61 -21.49 5.31 -0.36
C ILE A 61 -22.52 6.32 0.16
N ARG A 62 -22.88 7.31 -0.67
CA ARG A 62 -23.87 8.34 -0.30
C ARG A 62 -25.24 7.76 -0.01
N GLU A 63 -25.69 6.81 -0.81
CA GLU A 63 -26.98 6.14 -0.62
C GLU A 63 -26.97 5.28 0.65
N ASN A 64 -25.94 4.46 0.87
CA ASN A 64 -25.87 3.57 2.03
C ASN A 64 -25.73 4.33 3.36
N LEU A 65 -25.06 5.48 3.36
CA LEU A 65 -24.83 6.30 4.56
C LEU A 65 -25.78 7.50 4.68
N ASN A 66 -26.75 7.65 3.78
CA ASN A 66 -27.66 8.81 3.77
C ASN A 66 -26.89 10.16 3.82
N MET A 67 -25.94 10.32 2.89
CA MET A 67 -25.02 11.46 2.75
C MET A 67 -25.23 12.19 1.40
N THR A 68 -26.48 12.31 0.95
CA THR A 68 -26.85 12.89 -0.35
C THR A 68 -26.28 14.29 -0.56
N ASP A 69 -26.35 15.14 0.46
CA ASP A 69 -25.92 16.54 0.41
C ASP A 69 -24.51 16.77 0.99
N ALA A 70 -23.79 15.70 1.31
CA ALA A 70 -22.46 15.81 1.89
C ALA A 70 -21.43 16.29 0.83
N PRO A 71 -20.55 17.23 1.19
CA PRO A 71 -19.46 17.65 0.32
C PRO A 71 -18.56 16.45 0.01
N CYS A 72 -18.12 16.35 -1.24
CA CYS A 72 -17.19 15.32 -1.69
C CYS A 72 -15.90 16.01 -2.12
N HIS A 73 -14.85 15.77 -1.35
CA HIS A 73 -13.51 16.29 -1.63
C HIS A 73 -12.72 15.18 -2.32
N MET A 74 -12.29 15.43 -3.56
CA MET A 74 -11.46 14.51 -4.32
C MET A 74 -10.13 15.20 -4.64
N SER A 75 -9.03 14.56 -4.26
CA SER A 75 -7.69 14.97 -4.65
C SER A 75 -7.22 14.19 -5.87
N THR A 76 -6.26 14.75 -6.61
CA THR A 76 -5.57 13.99 -7.65
C THR A 76 -4.74 12.85 -7.05
N PHE A 77 -4.69 11.72 -7.75
CA PHE A 77 -3.78 10.62 -7.43
C PHE A 77 -2.35 10.90 -7.96
N ASN A 78 -2.19 11.93 -8.80
CA ASN A 78 -0.91 12.21 -9.46
C ASN A 78 0.18 12.57 -8.45
N ARG A 79 1.35 11.96 -8.63
CA ARG A 79 2.56 12.22 -7.86
C ARG A 79 3.65 12.65 -8.81
N ALA A 80 3.79 13.96 -9.03
CA ALA A 80 4.78 14.54 -9.95
C ALA A 80 6.23 14.15 -9.60
N ASN A 81 6.47 13.71 -8.36
CA ASN A 81 7.75 13.22 -7.88
C ASN A 81 8.02 11.73 -8.18
N ILE A 82 7.12 11.03 -8.88
CA ILE A 82 7.26 9.62 -9.25
C ILE A 82 7.47 9.52 -10.77
N SER A 83 8.56 8.88 -11.17
CA SER A 83 8.85 8.54 -12.57
C SER A 83 8.43 7.10 -12.86
N TYR A 84 7.81 6.87 -14.02
CA TYR A 84 7.39 5.55 -14.47
C TYR A 84 8.31 5.04 -15.57
N GLU A 85 8.78 3.80 -15.44
CA GLU A 85 9.60 3.12 -16.44
C GLU A 85 9.12 1.68 -16.60
N VAL A 86 9.00 1.20 -17.84
CA VAL A 86 8.60 -0.18 -18.16
C VAL A 86 9.71 -0.82 -18.97
N ARG A 87 10.19 -1.99 -18.51
CA ARG A 87 11.20 -2.80 -19.20
C ARG A 87 10.61 -4.16 -19.55
N TYR A 88 10.85 -4.63 -20.78
CA TYR A 88 10.38 -5.93 -21.23
C TYR A 88 11.20 -7.06 -20.64
N LYS A 89 10.54 -8.07 -20.08
CA LYS A 89 11.24 -9.21 -19.47
C LYS A 89 11.99 -10.10 -20.51
N ALA A 90 11.55 -10.07 -21.77
CA ALA A 90 12.14 -10.85 -22.86
C ALA A 90 13.28 -10.11 -23.59
N ASN A 91 13.41 -8.79 -23.40
CA ASN A 91 14.52 -7.99 -23.95
C ASN A 91 15.60 -7.71 -22.91
N ILE A 92 15.59 -8.49 -21.83
CA ILE A 92 16.74 -8.63 -20.96
C ILE A 92 17.78 -9.33 -21.80
N ASP A 93 18.82 -8.58 -22.08
CA ASP A 93 19.88 -8.87 -23.02
C ASP A 93 20.07 -10.37 -23.21
N ALA A 94 19.79 -10.88 -24.42
CA ALA A 94 19.99 -12.29 -24.74
C ALA A 94 21.47 -12.70 -24.56
N SER A 95 22.38 -11.73 -24.47
CA SER A 95 23.79 -11.91 -24.12
C SER A 95 24.09 -11.81 -22.61
N ASN A 96 23.11 -11.44 -21.75
CA ASN A 96 23.23 -11.48 -20.30
C ASN A 96 22.80 -12.85 -19.75
N PRO A 97 23.76 -13.73 -19.40
CA PRO A 97 23.46 -15.06 -18.87
C PRO A 97 22.72 -15.01 -17.52
N ARG A 98 22.65 -13.85 -16.85
CA ARG A 98 21.98 -13.67 -15.55
C ARG A 98 20.48 -13.40 -15.68
N GLY A 99 19.97 -13.14 -16.88
CA GLY A 99 18.56 -12.89 -17.15
C GLY A 99 17.96 -11.75 -16.31
N ALA A 100 16.62 -11.77 -16.14
CA ALA A 100 15.87 -10.68 -15.51
C ALA A 100 16.32 -10.25 -14.13
N ILE A 101 16.80 -11.22 -13.37
CA ILE A 101 17.24 -10.97 -12.02
C ILE A 101 18.59 -10.23 -12.04
N GLY A 102 19.46 -10.54 -12.99
CA GLY A 102 20.72 -9.82 -13.18
C GLY A 102 20.51 -8.34 -13.48
N ASP A 103 19.63 -8.04 -14.44
CA ASP A 103 19.29 -6.65 -14.79
C ASP A 103 18.70 -5.88 -13.61
N LEU A 104 17.80 -6.50 -12.85
CA LEU A 104 17.25 -5.89 -11.64
C LEU A 104 18.32 -5.61 -10.59
N ILE A 105 19.23 -6.56 -10.36
CA ILE A 105 20.36 -6.40 -9.43
C ILE A 105 21.27 -5.26 -9.88
N ASP A 106 21.54 -5.15 -11.18
CA ASP A 106 22.37 -4.09 -11.73
C ASP A 106 21.69 -2.71 -11.58
N VAL A 107 20.37 -2.63 -11.77
CA VAL A 107 19.58 -1.42 -11.47
C VAL A 107 19.69 -1.05 -9.99
N VAL A 108 19.50 -2.00 -9.07
CA VAL A 108 19.61 -1.76 -7.63
C VAL A 108 21.02 -1.25 -7.28
N ARG A 109 22.07 -1.91 -7.80
CA ARG A 109 23.48 -1.51 -7.59
C ARG A 109 23.73 -0.10 -8.10
N GLN A 110 23.26 0.21 -9.31
CA GLN A 110 23.45 1.53 -9.93
C GLN A 110 22.77 2.64 -9.13
N GLN A 111 21.51 2.43 -8.69
CA GLN A 111 20.78 3.42 -7.89
C GLN A 111 21.49 3.72 -6.56
N HIS A 112 21.93 2.69 -5.84
CA HIS A 112 22.65 2.86 -4.57
C HIS A 112 24.04 3.49 -4.77
N THR A 113 24.75 3.13 -5.85
CA THR A 113 26.05 3.74 -6.19
C THR A 113 25.89 5.23 -6.50
N ASN A 114 24.86 5.60 -7.26
CA ASN A 114 24.57 6.99 -7.60
C ASN A 114 24.17 7.80 -6.36
N ALA A 115 23.31 7.27 -5.51
CA ALA A 115 22.95 7.91 -4.25
C ALA A 115 24.17 8.11 -3.35
N LYS A 116 25.05 7.10 -3.23
CA LYS A 116 26.31 7.21 -2.48
C LYS A 116 27.21 8.32 -3.04
N ARG A 117 27.34 8.43 -4.36
CA ARG A 117 28.10 9.51 -5.02
C ARG A 117 27.51 10.90 -4.72
N ARG A 118 26.19 11.00 -4.65
CA ARG A 118 25.46 12.23 -4.29
C ARG A 118 25.37 12.48 -2.78
N ARG A 119 25.87 11.56 -1.95
CA ARG A 119 25.70 11.56 -0.48
C ARG A 119 24.24 11.58 -0.04
N GLU A 120 23.38 10.88 -0.78
CA GLU A 120 21.95 10.74 -0.52
C GLU A 120 21.64 9.36 0.07
N LYS A 121 20.55 9.26 0.83
CA LYS A 121 19.98 7.97 1.24
C LYS A 121 19.25 7.34 0.06
N CYS A 122 19.36 6.02 -0.08
CA CYS A 122 18.63 5.25 -1.08
C CYS A 122 17.91 4.11 -0.38
N SER A 123 16.60 4.04 -0.58
CA SER A 123 15.77 2.95 -0.08
C SER A 123 14.83 2.50 -1.19
N GLY A 124 14.51 1.21 -1.21
CA GLY A 124 13.68 0.63 -2.25
C GLY A 124 12.75 -0.46 -1.74
N ILE A 125 11.71 -0.73 -2.52
CA ILE A 125 10.82 -1.87 -2.36
C ILE A 125 10.80 -2.61 -3.70
N ILE A 126 10.94 -3.93 -3.67
CA ILE A 126 10.83 -4.80 -4.84
C ILE A 126 9.66 -5.74 -4.59
N TYR A 127 8.59 -5.58 -5.36
CA TYR A 127 7.45 -6.47 -5.27
C TYR A 127 7.65 -7.73 -6.13
N VAL A 128 7.44 -8.89 -5.52
CA VAL A 128 7.47 -10.21 -6.15
C VAL A 128 6.14 -10.94 -5.91
N HIS A 129 5.84 -11.92 -6.77
CA HIS A 129 4.58 -12.64 -6.73
C HIS A 129 4.56 -13.73 -5.65
N LYS A 130 5.61 -14.57 -5.58
CA LYS A 130 5.66 -15.71 -4.65
C LYS A 130 6.45 -15.35 -3.39
N ARG A 131 6.09 -16.00 -2.28
CA ARG A 131 6.78 -15.85 -0.99
C ARG A 131 8.25 -16.30 -1.11
N ASP A 132 8.49 -17.45 -1.72
CA ASP A 132 9.85 -18.01 -1.87
C ASP A 132 10.78 -17.09 -2.68
N ASP A 133 10.22 -16.34 -3.64
CA ASP A 133 10.97 -15.37 -4.43
C ASP A 133 11.51 -14.23 -3.57
N THR A 134 10.83 -13.85 -2.49
CA THR A 134 11.30 -12.77 -1.60
C THR A 134 12.65 -13.10 -0.98
N GLN A 135 12.79 -14.33 -0.45
CA GLN A 135 13.98 -14.77 0.23
C GLN A 135 15.13 -14.98 -0.75
N MET A 136 14.87 -15.68 -1.87
CA MET A 136 15.87 -15.90 -2.92
C MET A 136 16.41 -14.55 -3.43
N LEU A 137 15.53 -13.60 -3.78
CA LEU A 137 15.94 -12.35 -4.38
C LEU A 137 16.62 -11.41 -3.38
N ALA A 138 16.16 -11.34 -2.12
CA ALA A 138 16.83 -10.56 -1.08
C ALA A 138 18.26 -11.06 -0.83
N GLN A 139 18.47 -12.38 -0.80
CA GLN A 139 19.81 -12.96 -0.67
C GLN A 139 20.71 -12.62 -1.86
N ARG A 140 20.18 -12.74 -3.10
CA ARG A 140 20.94 -12.40 -4.31
C ARG A 140 21.30 -10.92 -4.39
N ILE A 141 20.37 -10.01 -4.10
CA ILE A 141 20.64 -8.58 -4.05
C ILE A 141 21.72 -8.28 -3.01
N SER A 142 21.64 -8.87 -1.83
CA SER A 142 22.64 -8.65 -0.78
C SER A 142 24.03 -9.10 -1.19
N ARG A 143 24.14 -10.28 -1.81
CA ARG A 143 25.43 -10.86 -2.25
C ARG A 143 26.00 -10.16 -3.49
N GLU A 144 25.17 -9.90 -4.49
CA GLU A 144 25.61 -9.44 -5.80
C GLU A 144 25.65 -7.90 -5.90
N ALA A 145 24.67 -7.18 -5.33
CA ALA A 145 24.66 -5.71 -5.35
C ALA A 145 25.40 -5.07 -4.16
N GLY A 146 25.65 -5.82 -3.08
CA GLY A 146 26.26 -5.29 -1.86
C GLY A 146 25.33 -4.33 -1.09
N VAL A 147 24.01 -4.55 -1.20
CA VAL A 147 22.95 -3.71 -0.61
C VAL A 147 22.21 -4.49 0.47
N ARG A 148 21.86 -3.88 1.60
CA ARG A 148 21.18 -4.60 2.69
C ARG A 148 19.72 -4.86 2.30
N ALA A 149 19.41 -6.08 1.87
CA ALA A 149 18.05 -6.46 1.47
C ALA A 149 17.44 -7.49 2.42
N ALA A 150 16.12 -7.38 2.66
CA ALA A 150 15.39 -8.30 3.53
C ALA A 150 14.07 -8.76 2.87
N PRO A 151 13.67 -10.04 3.05
CA PRO A 151 12.38 -10.53 2.58
C PRO A 151 11.24 -10.05 3.47
N TYR A 152 10.07 -9.81 2.88
CA TYR A 152 8.84 -9.50 3.59
C TYR A 152 7.61 -10.16 2.93
N HIS A 153 6.94 -11.05 3.64
CA HIS A 153 5.71 -11.68 3.14
C HIS A 153 4.83 -12.16 4.28
N GLY A 154 3.55 -12.41 4.00
CA GLY A 154 2.56 -12.88 4.98
C GLY A 154 2.78 -14.30 5.53
N GLY A 155 3.89 -14.94 5.20
CA GLY A 155 4.30 -16.22 5.81
C GLY A 155 5.31 -16.05 6.94
N LEU A 156 5.91 -14.87 7.08
CA LEU A 156 6.78 -14.54 8.22
C LEU A 156 5.94 -14.36 9.48
N LYS A 157 6.52 -14.65 10.64
CA LYS A 157 5.88 -14.34 11.93
C LYS A 157 5.71 -12.82 12.07
N ASP A 158 4.68 -12.40 12.79
CA ASP A 158 4.36 -10.97 12.99
C ASP A 158 5.57 -10.19 13.52
N ALA A 159 6.26 -10.72 14.53
CA ALA A 159 7.47 -10.11 15.08
C ALA A 159 8.59 -9.92 14.04
N GLN A 160 8.75 -10.87 13.10
CA GLN A 160 9.74 -10.76 12.03
C GLN A 160 9.33 -9.70 11.00
N ARG A 161 8.04 -9.61 10.66
CA ARG A 161 7.53 -8.57 9.76
C ARG A 161 7.74 -7.18 10.37
N SER A 162 7.36 -6.99 11.64
CA SER A 162 7.58 -5.74 12.37
C SER A 162 9.06 -5.36 12.44
N ASP A 163 9.96 -6.32 12.70
CA ASP A 163 11.40 -6.08 12.74
C ASP A 163 11.96 -5.65 11.38
N VAL A 164 11.58 -6.31 10.29
CA VAL A 164 12.00 -5.94 8.93
C VAL A 164 11.48 -4.55 8.55
N GLN A 165 10.20 -4.24 8.82
CA GLN A 165 9.61 -2.93 8.53
C GLN A 165 10.28 -1.81 9.35
N LYS A 166 10.57 -2.07 10.63
CA LYS A 166 11.31 -1.14 11.49
C LYS A 166 12.71 -0.90 10.95
N LYS A 167 13.48 -1.96 10.67
CA LYS A 167 14.84 -1.85 10.14
C LYS A 167 14.88 -1.13 8.79
N TRP A 168 13.91 -1.35 7.91
CA TRP A 168 13.81 -0.63 6.65
C TRP A 168 13.54 0.86 6.86
N THR A 169 12.62 1.21 7.77
CA THR A 169 12.29 2.60 8.13
C THR A 169 13.49 3.34 8.75
N GLU A 170 14.28 2.65 9.57
CA GLU A 170 15.49 3.18 10.22
C GLU A 170 16.71 3.23 9.28
N GLY A 171 16.59 2.71 8.06
CA GLY A 171 17.71 2.61 7.12
C GLY A 171 18.77 1.59 7.54
N LEU A 172 18.40 0.57 8.32
CA LEU A 172 19.20 -0.62 8.61
C LEU A 172 19.04 -1.69 7.52
N VAL A 173 17.91 -1.67 6.80
CA VAL A 173 17.66 -2.39 5.55
C VAL A 173 17.42 -1.34 4.47
N ASP A 174 18.14 -1.44 3.36
CA ASP A 174 18.02 -0.52 2.23
C ASP A 174 16.85 -0.93 1.31
N VAL A 175 16.70 -2.24 1.07
CA VAL A 175 15.70 -2.79 0.14
C VAL A 175 14.81 -3.84 0.79
N ALA A 176 13.50 -3.60 0.82
CA ALA A 176 12.52 -4.62 1.18
C ALA A 176 12.10 -5.39 -0.07
N VAL A 177 12.31 -6.71 -0.11
CA VAL A 177 11.79 -7.57 -1.18
C VAL A 177 10.49 -8.21 -0.68
N ALA A 178 9.37 -7.80 -1.24
CA ALA A 178 8.08 -8.00 -0.63
C ALA A 178 7.03 -8.65 -1.55
N THR A 179 6.05 -9.35 -0.98
CA THR A 179 4.77 -9.55 -1.65
C THR A 179 3.83 -8.38 -1.35
N VAL A 180 2.60 -8.41 -1.86
CA VAL A 180 1.52 -7.45 -1.54
C VAL A 180 1.20 -7.32 -0.04
N ALA A 181 1.78 -8.18 0.81
CA ALA A 181 1.66 -8.08 2.26
C ALA A 181 2.37 -6.83 2.83
N PHE A 182 3.34 -6.26 2.12
CA PHE A 182 4.03 -5.04 2.52
C PHE A 182 3.23 -3.82 2.06
N GLY A 183 2.91 -2.90 2.97
CA GLY A 183 2.19 -1.66 2.65
C GLY A 183 0.71 -1.63 3.03
N MET A 184 0.17 -2.65 3.71
CA MET A 184 -1.19 -2.61 4.27
C MET A 184 -1.29 -1.81 5.60
N GLY A 185 -0.21 -1.15 6.02
CA GLY A 185 -0.06 -0.52 7.34
C GLY A 185 0.90 -1.31 8.22
#